data_AF-A0A8T3ZNY5-F1
#
_entry.id   AF-A0A8T3ZNY5-F1
#
_cell.length_a   1.000
_cell.length_b   1.000
_cell.length_c   1.000
_cell.angle_alpha   90.00
_cell.angle_beta   90.00
_cell.angle_gamma   90.00
#
_symmetry.space_group_name_H-M   'P 1'
#
loop_
_entity.id
_entity.type
_entity.pdbx_description
1 polymer ?
#
loop_
_entity_poly.entity_id
_entity_poly.type
_entity_poly.pdbx_seq_one_letter_code
_entity_poly.pdbx_strand_id
1 'polypeptide(L)' 'MKYAIIVHGTDGHPQENWFPWLKEKLKLYGYEVFVPQFPTPQNQTP' A
#
# COMPACT_ATOMS: atom_id res chain seq x y z
N MET A 1 17.82 5.81 -7.54
CA MET A 1 16.35 5.93 -7.43
C MET A 1 15.89 5.01 -6.30
N LYS A 2 14.97 5.43 -5.44
CA LYS A 2 14.46 4.60 -4.33
C LYS A 2 12.99 4.23 -4.60
N TYR A 3 12.63 2.98 -4.34
CA TYR A 3 11.29 2.46 -4.56
C TYR A 3 10.75 1.83 -3.28
N ALA A 4 9.46 2.01 -3.04
CA ALA A 4 8.76 1.36 -1.94
C ALA A 4 7.40 0.83 -2.41
N ILE A 5 7.03 -0.34 -1.90
CA ILE A 5 5.71 -0.92 -2.06
C ILE A 5 5.07 -1.08 -0.68
N ILE A 6 3.83 -0.63 -0.53
CA ILE A 6 3.06 -0.80 0.71
C ILE A 6 1.97 -1.84 0.41
N VAL A 7 2.02 -2.97 1.10
CA VAL A 7 1.11 -4.11 0.95
C VAL A 7 0.12 -4.09 2.12
N HIS A 8 -1.17 -3.98 1.81
CA HIS A 8 -2.22 -4.09 2.81
C HIS A 8 -2.43 -5.56 3.23
N GLY A 9 -3.12 -5.76 4.34
CA GLY A 9 -3.46 -7.10 4.84
C GLY A 9 -4.61 -7.76 4.07
N THR A 10 -4.97 -8.96 4.50
CA THR A 10 -6.19 -9.69 4.12
C THR A 10 -7.41 -8.76 4.23
N ASP A 11 -8.27 -8.78 3.21
CA ASP A 11 -9.45 -7.93 3.02
C ASP A 11 -9.22 -6.41 3.07
N GLY A 12 -7.96 -5.97 3.06
CA GLY A 12 -7.61 -4.56 3.09
C GLY A 12 -7.71 -3.87 1.72
N HIS A 13 -7.44 -2.58 1.73
CA HIS A 13 -7.34 -1.77 0.52
C HIS A 13 -6.25 -0.68 0.62
N PRO A 14 -5.73 -0.13 -0.49
CA PRO A 14 -4.64 0.86 -0.48
C PRO A 14 -4.87 2.15 0.32
N GLN A 15 -6.12 2.48 0.61
CA GLN A 15 -6.54 3.78 1.15
C GLN A 15 -6.84 3.74 2.66
N GLU A 16 -6.73 2.58 3.30
CA GLU A 16 -6.99 2.43 4.73
C GLU A 16 -5.78 2.80 5.60
N ASN A 17 -6.00 2.79 6.92
CA ASN A 17 -4.95 2.87 7.93
C ASN A 17 -3.99 4.04 7.69
N TRP A 18 -2.69 3.77 7.81
CA TRP A 18 -1.61 4.75 7.66
C TRP A 18 -0.98 4.74 6.26
N PHE A 19 -1.50 3.95 5.30
CA PHE A 19 -0.86 3.79 3.99
C PHE A 19 -0.82 5.09 3.19
N PRO A 20 -1.90 5.89 3.10
CA PRO A 20 -1.84 7.18 2.41
C PRO A 20 -0.85 8.14 3.06
N TRP A 21 -0.82 8.18 4.40
CA TRP A 21 0.10 9.03 5.14
C TRP A 21 1.56 8.63 4.91
N LEU A 22 1.88 7.33 5.01
CA LEU A 22 3.26 6.86 4.81
C LEU A 22 3.71 7.06 3.36
N LYS A 23 2.82 6.86 2.38
CA LYS A 23 3.09 7.15 0.97
C LYS A 23 3.55 8.59 0.79
N GLU A 24 2.82 9.56 1.35
CA GLU A 24 3.22 10.97 1.26
C GLU A 24 4.53 11.26 2.00
N LYS A 25 4.78 10.64 3.15
CA LYS A 25 6.08 10.79 3.84
C LYS A 25 7.24 10.24 3.03
N LEU A 26 7.12 9.04 2.46
CA LEU A 26 8.18 8.41 1.67
C LEU A 26 8.49 9.20 0.39
N LYS A 27 7.47 9.78 -0.26
CA LYS A 27 7.69 10.70 -1.39
C LYS A 27 8.58 11.89 -1.03
N LEU A 28 8.40 12.49 0.16
CA LEU A 28 9.26 13.58 0.65
C LEU A 28 10.72 13.15 0.84
N TYR A 29 10.97 11.86 1.08
CA TYR A 29 12.32 11.29 1.19
C TYR A 29 12.88 10.76 -0.15
N GLY A 30 12.23 11.09 -1.27
CA GLY A 30 12.68 10.76 -2.62
C GLY A 30 12.38 9.32 -3.06
N TYR A 31 11.36 8.68 -2.49
CA TYR A 31 10.85 7.39 -2.97
C TYR A 31 9.77 7.57 -4.02
N GLU A 32 9.79 6.70 -5.03
CA GLU A 32 8.60 6.38 -5.82
C GLU A 32 7.83 5.27 -5.08
N VAL A 33 6.55 5.52 -4.77
CA VAL A 33 5.77 4.67 -3.86
C VAL A 33 4.52 4.13 -4.54
N PHE A 34 4.38 2.81 -4.51
CA PHE A 34 3.23 2.10 -5.02
C PHE A 34 2.44 1.42 -3.90
N VAL A 35 1.11 1.50 -3.96
CA VAL A 35 0.19 0.88 -3.00
C VAL A 35 -0.87 0.15 -3.83
N PRO A 36 -0.66 -1.13 -4.19
CA PRO A 36 -1.56 -1.86 -5.07
C PRO A 36 -2.86 -2.25 -4.38
N GLN A 37 -3.97 -2.13 -5.13
CA GLN A 37 -5.17 -2.89 -4.81
C GLN A 37 -4.97 -4.32 -5.32
N PHE A 38 -5.00 -5.31 -4.42
CA PHE A 38 -4.97 -6.70 -4.85
C PHE A 38 -6.33 -7.14 -5.43
N PRO A 39 -6.33 -8.04 -6.44
CA PRO A 39 -7.51 -8.38 -7.23
C PRO A 39 -8.56 -9.22 -6.48
N THR A 40 -8.19 -9.85 -5.36
CA THR A 40 -9.00 -10.82 -4.64
C THR A 40 -9.43 -10.29 -3.28
N PRO A 41 -10.55 -9.57 -3.16
CA PRO A 41 -11.27 -9.51 -1.88
C PRO A 41 -12.14 -10.76 -1.68
N GLN A 42 -12.59 -11.43 -2.76
CA GLN A 42 -13.34 -12.68 -2.66
C GLN A 42 -12.42 -13.91 -2.60
N ASN A 43 -12.87 -14.95 -1.90
CA ASN A 43 -12.16 -16.24 -1.72
C ASN A 43 -10.82 -16.15 -0.98
N GLN A 44 -10.64 -15.15 -0.11
CA GLN A 44 -9.55 -15.16 0.86
C GLN A 44 -9.91 -16.17 1.96
N THR A 45 -9.09 -17.20 2.12
CA THR A 45 -9.19 -18.15 3.24
C THR A 45 -8.26 -17.69 4.38
N PRO A 46 -8.70 -17.75 5.65
CA PRO A 46 -7.82 -17.56 6.80
C PRO A 46 -6.62 -18.52 6.82
#